data_AF-A0A848VJP7-F1
#
_entry.id   AF-A0A848VJP7-F1
#
_cell.length_a   1.000
_cell.length_b   1.000
_cell.length_c   1.000
_cell.angle_alpha   90.00
_cell.angle_beta   90.00
_cell.angle_gamma   90.00
#
_symmetry.space_group_name_H-M   'P 1'
#
loop_
_entity.id
_entity.type
_entity.pdbx_description
1 polymer ?
#
loop_
_entity_poly.entity_id
_entity_poly.type
_entity_poly.pdbx_seq_one_letter_code
_entity_poly.pdbx_strand_id
1 'polypeptide(L)'
;GEVSPLSNPLRERLGERADELARLYHLKAIDEVWAEHLEFAADVREGVHLVRLGGLDPLHEFHKSVREHFDAFRNRVQERVQELVATRDPDDLPGPSSTWTYLINDRVGGDMQQMLFGSGSTAFSAAAALMTWPLLLYWGWKKRRQSHHADA
;
A
#
# COMPACT_ATOMS: atom_id res chain seq x y z
N GLY A 1 31.51 0.84 -27.22
CA GLY A 1 30.65 1.72 -28.03
C GLY A 1 29.60 2.28 -27.11
N GLU A 2 29.98 3.30 -26.36
CA GLU A 2 29.18 3.85 -25.27
C GLU A 2 28.34 4.98 -25.87
N VAL A 3 27.08 4.67 -26.14
CA VAL A 3 26.11 5.65 -26.63
C VAL A 3 25.84 6.59 -25.46
N SER A 4 26.50 7.74 -25.46
CA SER A 4 26.21 8.82 -24.51
C SER A 4 24.70 9.08 -24.53
N PRO A 5 24.01 9.06 -23.38
CA PRO A 5 22.54 9.12 -23.31
C PRO A 5 21.96 10.47 -23.74
N LEU A 6 22.83 11.42 -24.10
CA LEU A 6 22.44 12.74 -24.56
C LEU A 6 22.56 12.79 -26.08
N SER A 7 21.44 13.10 -26.72
CA SER A 7 21.48 13.58 -28.10
C SER A 7 22.45 14.77 -28.17
N ASN A 8 23.27 14.83 -29.22
CA ASN A 8 24.22 15.91 -29.50
C ASN A 8 23.65 17.34 -29.25
N PRO A 9 22.39 17.66 -29.62
CA PRO A 9 21.81 18.99 -29.34
C PRO A 9 21.63 19.32 -27.86
N LEU A 10 21.48 18.33 -26.97
CA LEU A 10 21.31 18.59 -25.54
C LEU A 10 22.64 18.96 -24.87
N ARG A 11 23.74 18.37 -25.34
CA ARG A 11 25.10 18.73 -24.87
C ARG A 11 25.48 20.14 -25.26
N GLU A 12 25.17 20.55 -26.49
CA GLU A 12 25.46 21.90 -26.99
C GLU A 12 24.72 22.99 -26.21
N ARG A 13 23.50 22.70 -25.76
CA ARG A 13 22.69 23.63 -24.93
C ARG A 13 23.17 23.77 -23.48
N LEU A 14 23.85 22.76 -22.94
CA LEU A 14 24.16 22.67 -21.49
C LEU A 14 25.63 22.96 -21.14
N GLY A 15 26.52 23.08 -22.14
CA GLY A 15 27.91 23.50 -21.93
C GLY A 15 28.74 22.52 -21.09
N GLU A 16 29.65 23.03 -20.25
CA GLU A 16 30.58 22.19 -19.47
C GLU A 16 29.88 21.31 -18.41
N ARG A 17 28.68 21.68 -17.96
CA ARG A 17 27.88 20.91 -16.98
C ARG A 17 26.94 19.90 -17.64
N ALA A 18 27.03 19.69 -18.95
CA ALA A 18 26.09 18.87 -19.70
C ALA A 18 25.87 17.48 -19.12
N ASP A 19 26.95 16.78 -18.73
CA ASP A 19 26.85 15.41 -18.21
C ASP A 19 26.21 15.34 -16.81
N GLU A 20 26.47 16.33 -15.95
CA GLU A 20 25.83 16.45 -14.63
C GLU A 20 24.33 16.73 -14.77
N LEU A 21 23.98 17.74 -15.56
CA LEU A 21 22.59 18.17 -15.74
C LEU A 21 21.77 17.10 -16.43
N ALA A 22 22.34 16.44 -17.43
CA ALA A 22 21.74 15.28 -18.06
C ALA A 22 21.37 14.17 -17.08
N ARG A 23 22.27 13.87 -16.14
CA ARG A 23 22.03 12.87 -15.10
C ARG A 23 20.90 13.31 -14.18
N LEU A 24 20.85 14.59 -13.79
CA LEU A 24 19.78 15.13 -12.95
C LEU A 24 18.42 15.05 -13.64
N TYR A 25 18.33 15.47 -14.91
CA TYR A 25 17.10 15.36 -15.69
C TYR A 25 16.63 13.91 -15.84
N HIS A 26 17.54 12.98 -16.15
CA HIS A 26 17.19 11.57 -16.23
C HIS A 26 16.72 11.02 -14.89
N LEU A 27 17.42 11.33 -13.80
CA LEU A 27 17.04 10.83 -12.48
C LEU A 27 15.67 11.35 -12.08
N LYS A 28 15.39 12.64 -12.33
CA LYS A 28 14.09 13.25 -12.07
C LYS A 28 12.98 12.61 -12.90
N ALA A 29 13.21 12.42 -14.20
CA ALA A 29 12.25 11.77 -15.08
C ALA A 29 11.97 10.32 -14.67
N ILE A 30 13.00 9.56 -14.27
CA ILE A 30 12.82 8.19 -13.78
C ILE A 30 11.97 8.17 -12.52
N ASP A 31 12.24 9.08 -11.56
CA ASP A 31 11.49 9.18 -10.31
C ASP A 31 10.00 9.46 -10.57
N GLU A 32 9.69 10.43 -11.43
CA GLU A 32 8.30 10.79 -11.79
C GLU A 32 7.59 9.67 -12.56
N VAL A 33 8.22 9.09 -13.59
CA VAL A 33 7.61 8.01 -14.40
C VAL A 33 7.45 6.72 -13.60
N TRP A 34 8.34 6.47 -12.63
CA TRP A 34 8.22 5.35 -11.70
C TRP A 34 7.07 5.55 -10.71
N ALA A 35 6.91 6.75 -10.16
CA ALA A 35 5.77 7.08 -9.30
C ALA A 35 4.43 6.86 -10.03
N GLU A 36 4.30 7.34 -11.27
CA GLU A 36 3.13 7.10 -12.13
C GLU A 36 2.90 5.59 -12.39
N HIS A 37 3.97 4.81 -12.56
CA HIS A 37 3.85 3.37 -12.74
C HIS A 37 3.35 2.64 -11.48
N LEU A 38 3.80 3.08 -10.29
CA LEU A 38 3.33 2.54 -9.01
C LEU A 38 1.87 2.91 -8.74
N GLU A 39 1.44 4.11 -9.13
CA GLU A 39 0.03 4.53 -9.09
C GLU A 39 -0.82 3.63 -10.00
N PHE A 40 -0.42 3.44 -11.26
CA PHE A 40 -1.08 2.50 -12.17
C PHE A 40 -1.17 1.08 -11.58
N ALA A 41 -0.10 0.58 -10.98
CA ALA A 41 -0.10 -0.74 -10.35
C ALA A 41 -1.05 -0.80 -9.14
N ALA A 42 -1.20 0.28 -8.38
CA ALA A 42 -2.17 0.36 -7.29
C ALA A 42 -3.61 0.30 -7.83
N ASP A 43 -3.93 1.06 -8.87
CA ASP A 43 -5.27 1.06 -9.50
C ASP A 43 -5.64 -0.32 -10.05
N VAL A 44 -4.71 -0.98 -10.75
CA VAL A 44 -4.94 -2.34 -11.25
C VAL A 44 -5.19 -3.29 -10.09
N ARG A 45 -4.43 -3.20 -9.00
CA ARG A 45 -4.60 -4.07 -7.81
C ARG A 45 -5.98 -3.88 -7.18
N GLU A 46 -6.48 -2.65 -7.11
CA GLU A 46 -7.82 -2.37 -6.56
C GLU A 46 -8.94 -2.93 -7.45
N GLY A 47 -8.80 -2.83 -8.78
CA GLY A 47 -9.79 -3.33 -9.74
C GLY A 47 -9.76 -4.84 -10.00
N VAL A 48 -8.62 -5.51 -9.72
CA VAL A 48 -8.39 -6.90 -10.15
C VAL A 48 -9.37 -7.91 -9.52
N HIS A 49 -9.99 -7.60 -8.39
CA HIS A 49 -10.97 -8.47 -7.77
C HIS A 49 -12.23 -8.67 -8.62
N LEU A 50 -12.58 -7.71 -9.49
CA LEU A 50 -13.71 -7.80 -10.42
C LEU A 50 -13.47 -8.82 -11.54
N VAL A 51 -12.21 -9.08 -11.89
CA VAL A 51 -11.80 -10.08 -12.89
C VAL A 51 -12.26 -11.49 -12.50
N ARG A 52 -12.36 -11.79 -11.20
CA ARG A 52 -12.91 -13.07 -10.71
C ARG A 52 -14.35 -13.30 -11.15
N LEU A 53 -15.15 -12.24 -11.27
CA LEU A 53 -16.53 -12.35 -11.74
C LEU A 53 -16.60 -12.81 -13.21
N GLY A 54 -15.54 -12.56 -13.98
CA GLY A 54 -15.38 -13.03 -15.36
C GLY A 54 -14.70 -14.40 -15.51
N GLY A 55 -14.37 -15.09 -14.41
CA GLY A 55 -13.74 -16.43 -14.44
C GLY A 55 -12.25 -16.44 -14.80
N LEU A 56 -11.60 -15.29 -14.86
CA LEU A 56 -10.16 -15.15 -15.12
C LEU A 56 -9.36 -15.17 -13.81
N ASP A 57 -8.07 -15.54 -13.89
CA ASP A 57 -7.14 -15.50 -12.75
C ASP A 57 -6.67 -14.06 -12.49
N PRO A 58 -7.00 -13.45 -11.33
CA PRO A 58 -6.61 -12.08 -11.03
C PRO A 58 -5.11 -11.86 -10.99
N LEU A 59 -4.35 -12.83 -10.47
CA LEU A 59 -2.90 -12.65 -10.35
C LEU A 59 -2.25 -12.56 -11.73
N HIS A 60 -2.72 -13.40 -12.67
CA HIS A 60 -2.28 -13.36 -14.04
C HIS A 60 -2.62 -12.02 -14.72
N GLU A 61 -3.86 -11.55 -14.60
CA GLU A 61 -4.28 -10.28 -15.23
C GLU A 61 -3.59 -9.06 -14.62
N PHE A 62 -3.33 -9.07 -13.31
CA PHE A 62 -2.51 -8.04 -12.66
C PHE A 62 -1.10 -7.99 -13.26
N HIS A 63 -0.38 -9.11 -13.29
CA HIS A 63 0.98 -9.16 -13.82
C HIS A 63 1.04 -8.77 -15.29
N LYS A 64 0.07 -9.24 -16.09
CA LYS A 64 -0.04 -8.89 -17.50
C LYS A 64 -0.20 -7.39 -17.69
N SER A 65 -1.17 -6.77 -17.02
CA SER A 65 -1.46 -5.33 -17.15
C SER A 65 -0.28 -4.47 -16.70
N VAL A 66 0.34 -4.80 -15.55
CA VAL A 66 1.50 -4.07 -15.03
C VAL A 66 2.70 -4.19 -15.97
N ARG A 67 2.96 -5.39 -16.54
CA ARG A 67 4.04 -5.58 -17.51
C ARG A 67 3.81 -4.79 -18.78
N GLU A 68 2.61 -4.85 -19.35
CA GLU A 68 2.26 -4.13 -20.58
C GLU A 68 2.44 -2.61 -20.41
N HIS A 69 2.08 -2.07 -19.25
CA HIS A 69 2.35 -0.66 -18.92
C HIS A 69 3.85 -0.36 -18.76
N PHE A 70 4.60 -1.29 -18.18
CA PHE A 70 6.05 -1.16 -18.01
C PHE A 70 6.82 -1.23 -19.34
N ASP A 71 6.31 -1.93 -20.35
CA ASP A 71 6.99 -2.03 -21.66
C ASP A 71 7.22 -0.65 -22.32
N ALA A 72 6.33 0.31 -22.06
CA ALA A 72 6.46 1.71 -22.52
C ALA A 72 7.33 2.60 -21.60
N PHE A 73 7.83 2.10 -20.46
CA PHE A 73 8.49 2.88 -19.42
C PHE A 73 9.66 3.70 -19.95
N ARG A 74 10.56 3.08 -20.73
CA ARG A 74 11.74 3.76 -21.27
C ARG A 74 11.38 4.92 -22.20
N ASN A 75 10.35 4.76 -23.03
CA ASN A 75 9.92 5.81 -23.95
C ASN A 75 9.32 6.98 -23.16
N ARG A 76 8.48 6.70 -22.16
CA ARG A 76 7.93 7.72 -21.26
C ARG A 76 9.03 8.50 -20.52
N VAL A 77 10.07 7.81 -20.04
CA VAL A 77 11.24 8.48 -19.44
C VAL A 77 11.92 9.41 -20.44
N GLN A 78 12.13 8.98 -21.69
CA GLN A 78 12.76 9.83 -22.71
C GLN A 78 11.92 11.06 -23.06
N GLU A 79 10.61 10.89 -23.22
CA GLU A 79 9.66 11.98 -23.45
C GLU A 79 9.67 12.96 -22.27
N ARG A 80 9.65 12.45 -21.04
CA ARG A 80 9.70 13.28 -19.83
C ARG A 80 11.00 14.05 -19.67
N VAL A 81 12.14 13.45 -20.02
CA VAL A 81 13.42 14.16 -20.04
C VAL A 81 13.37 15.34 -21.02
N GLN A 82 12.82 15.14 -22.22
CA GLN A 82 12.71 16.21 -23.22
C GLN A 82 11.80 17.34 -22.73
N GLU A 83 10.67 16.99 -22.10
CA GLU A 83 9.76 17.95 -21.50
C GLU A 83 10.43 18.76 -20.38
N LEU A 84 11.11 18.09 -19.45
CA LEU A 84 11.80 18.75 -18.33
C LEU A 84 12.89 19.71 -18.83
N VAL A 85 13.68 19.31 -19.83
CA VAL A 85 14.71 20.16 -20.43
C VAL A 85 14.11 21.36 -21.18
N ALA A 86 12.88 21.24 -21.69
CA ALA A 86 12.19 22.33 -22.37
C ALA A 86 11.53 23.32 -21.39
N THR A 87 11.13 22.86 -20.21
CA THR A 87 10.24 23.60 -19.30
C THR A 87 10.91 24.09 -18.02
N ARG A 88 11.97 23.42 -17.56
CA ARG A 88 12.67 23.77 -16.31
C ARG A 88 14.10 24.21 -16.57
N ASP A 89 14.53 25.15 -15.74
CA ASP A 89 15.94 25.48 -15.62
C ASP A 89 16.64 24.37 -14.81
N PRO A 90 17.84 23.93 -15.20
CA PRO A 90 18.62 22.98 -14.42
C PRO A 90 18.83 23.37 -12.95
N ASP A 91 18.95 24.66 -12.63
CA ASP A 91 19.13 25.12 -11.25
C ASP A 91 17.80 25.07 -10.43
N ASP A 92 16.66 24.85 -11.10
CA ASP A 92 15.32 24.71 -10.53
C ASP A 92 14.81 23.25 -10.59
N LEU A 93 15.71 22.27 -10.52
CA LEU A 93 15.37 20.87 -10.29
C LEU A 93 15.38 20.59 -8.77
N PRO A 94 14.27 20.81 -8.04
CA PRO A 94 14.26 20.59 -6.60
C PRO A 94 14.48 19.10 -6.30
N GLY A 95 15.43 18.83 -5.42
CA GLY A 95 15.49 17.57 -4.69
C GLY A 95 14.30 17.44 -3.73
N PRO A 96 13.97 16.22 -3.25
CA PRO A 96 12.89 16.04 -2.29
C PRO A 96 13.16 16.85 -1.01
N SER A 97 12.23 17.75 -0.66
CA SER A 97 12.37 18.64 0.51
C SER A 97 12.28 17.91 1.84
N SER A 98 11.67 16.71 1.86
CA SER A 98 11.62 15.77 2.98
C SER A 98 11.13 14.41 2.46
N THR A 99 11.75 13.31 2.90
CA THR A 99 11.29 11.94 2.61
C THR A 99 10.84 11.28 3.90
N TRP A 100 9.53 11.02 4.02
CA TRP A 100 8.95 10.30 5.14
C TRP A 100 8.76 8.83 4.78
N THR A 101 9.22 7.94 5.66
CA THR A 101 9.09 6.48 5.47
C THR A 101 8.14 5.92 6.52
N TYR A 102 7.12 5.17 6.09
CA TYR A 102 6.14 4.54 6.97
C TYR A 102 5.89 3.08 6.54
N LEU A 103 5.46 2.26 7.50
CA LEU A 103 5.06 0.88 7.26
C LEU A 103 3.55 0.82 7.06
N ILE A 104 3.10 0.24 5.94
CA ILE A 104 1.68 -0.01 5.65
C ILE A 104 1.31 -1.41 6.16
N ASN A 105 0.15 -1.54 6.79
CA ASN A 105 -0.41 -2.81 7.24
C ASN A 105 -1.82 -2.98 6.66
N ASP A 106 -2.02 -4.06 5.89
CA ASP A 106 -3.27 -4.35 5.19
C ASP A 106 -4.40 -4.84 6.12
N ARG A 107 -4.13 -5.00 7.43
CA ARG A 107 -5.13 -5.39 8.42
C ARG A 107 -6.01 -4.21 8.83
N VAL A 108 -7.00 -3.87 8.00
CA VAL A 108 -8.05 -2.91 8.35
C VAL A 108 -8.96 -3.50 9.43
N GLY A 109 -8.62 -3.28 10.71
CA GLY A 109 -9.44 -3.70 11.86
C GLY A 109 -8.70 -4.21 13.09
N GLY A 110 -7.39 -4.46 12.99
CA GLY A 110 -6.54 -4.86 14.13
C GLY A 110 -7.01 -6.09 14.92
N ASP A 111 -6.30 -6.39 16.00
CA ASP A 111 -6.60 -7.49 16.93
C ASP A 111 -8.04 -7.47 17.45
N MET A 112 -8.70 -6.30 17.48
CA MET A 112 -10.08 -6.16 17.93
C MET A 112 -11.09 -6.83 16.99
N GLN A 113 -10.94 -6.74 15.67
CA GLN A 113 -11.86 -7.41 14.75
C GLN A 113 -11.62 -8.93 14.73
N GLN A 114 -10.37 -9.38 14.91
CA GLN A 114 -10.04 -10.78 15.11
C GLN A 114 -10.49 -11.31 16.49
N MET A 115 -10.53 -10.47 17.52
CA MET A 115 -11.09 -10.80 18.83
C MET A 115 -12.63 -10.87 18.78
N LEU A 116 -13.28 -10.02 18.00
CA LEU A 116 -14.74 -9.97 17.87
C LEU A 116 -15.31 -11.02 16.92
N PHE A 117 -14.60 -11.33 15.83
CA PHE A 117 -15.11 -12.18 14.73
C PHE A 117 -14.15 -13.31 14.33
N GLY A 118 -12.97 -13.41 14.95
CA GLY A 118 -12.05 -14.51 14.72
C GLY A 118 -12.55 -15.81 15.38
N SER A 119 -12.41 -16.90 14.65
CA SER A 119 -12.86 -18.25 15.00
C SER A 119 -12.03 -18.88 16.14
N GLY A 120 -11.97 -18.24 17.30
CA GLY A 120 -11.24 -18.71 18.48
C GLY A 120 -12.01 -18.44 19.75
N SER A 121 -12.93 -19.33 20.11
CA SER A 121 -13.51 -19.67 21.44
C SER A 121 -13.83 -18.59 22.50
N THR A 122 -13.56 -17.30 22.33
CA THR A 122 -13.69 -16.26 23.37
C THR A 122 -15.02 -15.51 23.31
N ALA A 123 -15.65 -15.40 22.13
CA ALA A 123 -17.02 -14.88 22.02
C ALA A 123 -18.04 -15.78 22.75
N PHE A 124 -17.83 -17.10 22.73
CA PHE A 124 -18.69 -18.07 23.39
C PHE A 124 -18.55 -18.03 24.93
N SER A 125 -17.34 -17.78 25.45
CA SER A 125 -17.12 -17.70 26.90
C SER A 125 -17.67 -16.41 27.52
N ALA A 126 -17.62 -15.28 26.80
CA ALA A 126 -18.28 -14.04 27.23
C ALA A 126 -19.81 -14.19 27.27
N ALA A 127 -20.41 -14.83 26.27
CA ALA A 127 -21.85 -15.14 26.26
C ALA A 127 -22.24 -16.15 27.37
N ALA A 128 -21.42 -17.18 27.59
CA ALA A 128 -21.65 -18.15 28.66
C ALA A 128 -21.57 -17.52 30.06
N ALA A 129 -20.65 -16.57 30.29
CA ALA A 129 -20.55 -15.87 31.57
C ALA A 129 -21.81 -15.02 31.86
N LEU A 130 -22.35 -14.33 30.85
CA LEU A 130 -23.58 -13.56 30.98
C LEU A 130 -24.82 -14.45 31.17
N MET A 131 -24.89 -15.58 30.46
CA MET A 131 -26.03 -16.49 30.50
C MET A 131 -26.09 -17.34 31.78
N THR A 132 -24.95 -17.64 32.40
CA THR A 132 -24.88 -18.49 33.60
C THR A 132 -24.91 -17.70 34.92
N TRP A 133 -24.63 -16.40 34.90
CA TRP A 133 -24.66 -15.53 36.10
C TRP A 133 -25.99 -15.60 36.89
N PRO A 134 -27.19 -15.58 36.26
CA PRO A 134 -28.46 -15.68 36.99
C PRO A 134 -28.63 -17.01 37.74
N LEU A 135 -28.15 -18.12 37.18
CA LEU A 135 -28.22 -19.45 37.80
C LEU A 135 -27.29 -19.54 39.02
N LEU A 136 -26.10 -18.94 38.94
CA LEU A 136 -25.14 -18.89 40.05
C LEU A 136 -25.66 -18.00 41.19
N LEU A 137 -26.27 -16.86 40.87
CA LEU A 137 -26.94 -16.01 41.86
C LEU A 137 -28.10 -16.75 42.55
N TYR A 138 -28.94 -17.42 41.77
CA TYR A 138 -30.05 -18.21 42.31
C TYR A 138 -29.55 -19.35 43.22
N TRP A 139 -28.52 -20.08 42.78
CA TRP A 139 -27.93 -21.17 43.57
C TRP A 139 -27.29 -20.66 44.87
N GLY A 140 -26.54 -19.56 44.81
CA GLY A 140 -25.95 -18.91 45.99
C GLY A 140 -27.00 -18.42 46.98
N TRP A 141 -28.09 -17.84 46.49
CA TRP A 141 -29.20 -17.39 47.32
C TRP A 141 -29.93 -18.56 48.01
N LYS A 142 -30.18 -19.66 47.28
CA LYS A 142 -30.79 -20.87 47.83
C LYS A 142 -29.91 -21.48 48.94
N LYS A 143 -28.59 -21.55 48.73
CA LYS A 143 -27.65 -22.09 49.70
C LYS A 143 -27.61 -21.26 51.00
N ARG A 144 -27.68 -19.92 50.91
CA ARG A 144 -27.78 -19.04 52.09
C ARG A 144 -29.08 -19.21 52.88
N ARG A 145 -30.20 -19.53 52.21
CA ARG A 145 -31.46 -19.82 52.92
C ARG A 145 -31.43 -21.15 53.67
N GLN A 146 -30.71 -22.13 53.15
CA GLN A 146 -30.58 -23.45 53.79
C GLN A 146 -29.72 -23.41 55.05
N SER A 147 -28.69 -22.56 55.12
CA SER A 147 -27.89 -22.39 56.34
C SER A 147 -28.67 -21.76 57.50
N HIS A 148 -29.67 -20.90 57.22
CA HIS A 148 -30.49 -20.30 58.27
C HIS A 148 -31.53 -21.25 58.90
N HIS A 149 -31.79 -22.41 58.30
CA HIS A 149 -32.66 -23.44 58.86
C HIS A 149 -31.90 -24.52 59.65
N ALA A 150 -30.56 -24.50 59.63
CA ALA A 150 -29.73 -25.45 60.38
C ALA A 150 -29.35 -24.94 61.79
N ASP A 151 -29.56 -23.64 62.06
CA ASP A 151 -29.24 -22.98 63.34
C ASP A 151 -30.50 -22.59 64.14
N ALA A 152 -31.65 -23.26 63.91
CA ALA A 152 -32.90 -23.06 64.64
C ALA A 152 -33.35 -24.37 65.33
#